data_AF-A0A2V9JNF7-F1
#
_entry.id   AF-A0A2V9JNF7-F1
#
_cell.length_a   1.000
_cell.length_b   1.000
_cell.length_c   1.000
_cell.angle_alpha   90.00
_cell.angle_beta   90.00
_cell.angle_gamma   90.00
#
_symmetry.space_group_name_H-M   'P 1'
#
loop_
_entity.id
_entity.type
_entity.pdbx_description
1 polymer ?
#
loop_
_entity_poly.entity_id
_entity_poly.type
_entity_poly.pdbx_seq_one_letter_code
_entity_poly.pdbx_strand_id
1 'polypeptide(L)' 'MAHRIRSMNLEKSIAEIEWLERLYVLLDTRPLQLSDRYAANQRHDEMYANNPWFRLWKRYGV' A
#
# COMPACT_ATOMS: atom_id res chain seq x y z
N MET A 1 28.76 -1.86 19.02
CA MET A 1 27.89 -1.44 20.15
C MET A 1 27.86 0.09 20.11
N ALA A 2 26.89 0.67 19.40
CA ALA A 2 25.64 1.23 19.95
C ALA A 2 25.96 2.40 20.90
N HIS A 3 25.54 3.65 20.71
CA HIS A 3 24.32 4.17 20.11
C HIS A 3 24.61 5.52 19.43
N ARG A 4 24.56 5.55 18.09
CA ARG A 4 24.39 6.80 17.33
C ARG A 4 22.94 6.91 16.86
N ILE A 5 21.99 6.54 17.71
CA ILE A 5 20.64 7.07 17.58
C ILE A 5 20.68 8.32 18.44
N ARG A 6 20.96 9.44 17.77
CA ARG A 6 20.69 10.79 18.23
C ARG A 6 19.44 10.77 19.09
N SER A 7 19.46 11.48 20.21
CA SER A 7 18.26 11.87 20.95
C SER A 7 17.26 12.50 19.96
N MET A 8 16.46 11.65 19.32
CA MET A 8 15.30 12.04 18.56
C MET A 8 14.31 12.39 19.64
N ASN A 9 13.99 13.68 19.75
CA ASN A 9 13.01 14.14 20.71
C ASN A 9 11.74 13.28 20.51
N LEU A 10 11.37 12.50 21.53
CA LEU A 10 10.27 11.54 21.46
C LEU A 10 8.99 12.25 21.00
N GLU A 11 8.72 13.43 21.54
CA GLU A 11 7.58 14.28 21.16
C GLU A 11 7.62 14.69 19.69
N LYS A 12 8.81 15.03 19.18
CA LYS A 12 8.98 15.34 17.76
C LYS A 12 8.69 14.12 16.88
N SER A 13 9.10 12.94 17.33
CA SER A 13 8.91 11.68 16.62
C SER A 13 7.44 11.30 16.57
N ILE A 14 6.74 11.43 17.71
CA ILE A 14 5.29 11.20 17.82
C ILE A 14 4.55 12.16 16.90
N ALA A 15 4.87 13.46 16.96
CA ALA A 15 4.23 14.47 16.11
C ALA A 15 4.47 14.22 14.60
N GLU A 16 5.66 13.75 14.20
CA GLU A 16 5.94 13.37 12.81
C GLU A 16 5.13 12.15 12.37
N ILE A 17 4.98 11.14 13.24
CA ILE A 17 4.16 9.95 12.95
C ILE A 17 2.68 10.34 12.82
N GLU A 18 2.12 11.09 13.77
CA GLU A 18 0.73 11.54 13.71
C GLU A 18 0.45 12.38 12.46
N TRP A 19 1.41 13.22 12.06
CA TRP A 19 1.30 14.01 10.83
C TRP A 19 1.27 13.11 9.58
N LEU A 20 2.14 12.08 9.52
CA LEU A 20 2.12 11.11 8.44
C LEU A 20 0.81 10.33 8.39
N GLU A 21 0.31 9.87 9.54
CA GLU A 21 -0.98 9.16 9.61
C GLU A 21 -2.13 10.01 9.08
N ARG A 22 -2.15 11.32 9.39
CA ARG A 22 -3.14 12.25 8.82
C ARG A 22 -3.03 12.36 7.31
N LEU A 23 -1.82 12.40 6.76
CA LEU A 23 -1.62 12.41 5.31
C LEU A 23 -2.09 11.11 4.64
N TYR A 24 -1.87 9.95 5.27
CA TYR A 24 -2.29 8.65 4.73
C TYR A 24 -3.82 8.44 4.75
N VAL A 25 -4.56 9.18 5.58
CA VAL A 25 -6.03 9.19 5.57
C VAL A 25 -6.60 10.10 4.49
N LEU A 26 -5.81 11.03 3.93
CA LEU A 26 -6.25 11.85 2.81
C LEU A 26 -6.42 11.01 1.56
N LEU A 27 -7.47 11.30 0.80
CA LEU A 27 -7.67 10.72 -0.52
C LEU A 27 -6.46 11.07 -1.40
N ASP A 28 -5.81 10.07 -1.98
CA ASP A 28 -4.79 10.31 -3.01
C ASP A 28 -5.45 10.97 -4.22
N THR A 29 -5.16 12.25 -4.43
CA THR A 29 -5.74 13.07 -5.50
C THR A 29 -4.92 13.03 -6.79
N ARG A 30 -3.81 12.28 -6.81
CA ARG A 30 -2.99 12.14 -8.02
C ARG A 30 -3.80 11.43 -9.11
N PRO A 31 -3.58 11.75 -10.39
CA PRO A 31 -4.19 11.02 -11.48
C PRO A 31 -3.81 9.53 -11.41
N LEU A 32 -4.82 8.67 -11.59
CA LEU A 32 -4.67 7.22 -11.50
C LEU A 32 -3.63 6.72 -12.53
N GLN A 33 -2.56 6.12 -12.03
CA GLN A 33 -1.48 5.58 -12.85
C GLN A 33 -1.74 4.11 -13.20
N LEU A 34 -0.99 3.62 -14.19
CA LEU A 34 -1.05 2.22 -14.58
C LEU A 34 -0.61 1.28 -13.42
N SER A 35 0.36 1.71 -12.61
CA SER A 35 0.80 0.99 -11.40
C SER A 35 -0.32 0.82 -10.38
N ASP A 36 -1.19 1.82 -10.21
CA ASP A 36 -2.29 1.78 -9.25
C ASP A 36 -3.32 0.73 -9.68
N ARG A 37 -3.57 0.61 -11.00
CA ARG A 37 -4.41 -0.45 -11.57
C ARG A 37 -3.80 -1.82 -11.33
N TYR A 38 -2.49 -1.99 -11.53
CA TYR A 38 -1.82 -3.25 -11.25
C TYR A 38 -1.91 -3.63 -9.78
N ALA A 39 -1.69 -2.68 -8.86
CA ALA A 39 -1.78 -2.92 -7.43
C ALA A 39 -3.22 -3.28 -6.98
N ALA A 40 -4.23 -2.58 -7.51
CA ALA A 40 -5.63 -2.91 -7.23
C ALA A 40 -6.00 -4.31 -7.76
N ASN A 41 -5.56 -4.63 -8.98
CA ASN A 41 -5.81 -5.95 -9.58
C ASN A 41 -5.06 -7.06 -8.85
N GLN A 42 -3.85 -6.81 -8.31
CA GLN A 42 -3.10 -7.81 -7.56
C GLN A 42 -3.90 -8.34 -6.37
N ARG A 43 -4.55 -7.45 -5.60
CA ARG A 43 -5.33 -7.86 -4.43
C ARG A 43 -6.54 -8.71 -4.81
N HIS A 44 -7.20 -8.37 -5.91
CA HIS A 44 -8.27 -9.17 -6.49
C HIS A 44 -7.74 -10.54 -6.96
N ASP A 45 -6.62 -10.54 -7.67
CA ASP A 45 -5.98 -11.74 -8.19
C ASP A 45 -5.60 -12.72 -7.07
N GLU A 46 -5.07 -12.20 -5.96
CA GLU A 46 -4.73 -12.98 -4.76
C GLU A 46 -5.99 -13.58 -4.10
N MET A 47 -7.05 -12.78 -3.94
CA MET A 47 -8.32 -13.23 -3.37
C MET A 47 -8.95 -14.38 -4.17
N TYR A 48 -8.86 -14.33 -5.50
CA TYR A 48 -9.48 -15.32 -6.38
C TYR A 48 -8.49 -16.36 -6.92
N ALA A 49 -7.24 -16.40 -6.46
CA ALA A 49 -6.20 -17.29 -6.97
C ALA A 49 -6.63 -18.77 -7.01
N ASN A 50 -7.47 -19.20 -6.05
CA ASN A 50 -7.95 -20.58 -5.96
C ASN A 50 -9.28 -20.82 -6.70
N ASN A 51 -9.97 -19.78 -7.17
CA ASN A 51 -11.22 -19.93 -7.91
C ASN A 51 -10.95 -20.52 -9.31
N PRO A 52 -11.54 -21.67 -9.68
CA PRO A 52 -11.32 -22.29 -10.99
C PRO A 52 -11.73 -21.41 -12.18
N TRP A 53 -12.82 -20.66 -12.04
CA TRP A 53 -13.29 -19.74 -13.08
C TRP A 53 -12.35 -18.55 -13.24
N PHE A 54 -11.86 -18.01 -12.14
CA PHE A 54 -10.89 -16.92 -12.18
C PHE A 54 -9.57 -17.35 -12.85
N ARG A 55 -9.08 -18.56 -12.54
CA ARG A 55 -7.89 -19.12 -13.21
C ARG A 55 -8.10 -19.30 -14.71
N LEU A 56 -9.29 -19.73 -15.13
CA LEU A 56 -9.64 -19.86 -16.55
C LEU A 56 -9.66 -18.49 -17.24
N TRP A 57 -10.37 -17.53 -16.66
CA TRP A 57 -10.45 -16.15 -17.13
C TRP A 57 -9.06 -15.52 -17.25
N LYS A 58 -8.22 -15.63 -16.20
CA LYS A 58 -6.87 -15.04 -16.18
C LYS A 58 -5.96 -15.63 -17.26
N ARG A 59 -6.14 -16.91 -17.61
CA ARG A 59 -5.32 -17.59 -18.61
C ARG A 59 -5.72 -17.28 -20.05
N TYR A 60 -7.03 -17.08 -20.30
CA TYR A 60 -7.57 -17.03 -21.66
C TYR A 60 -8.30 -15.72 -22.01
N GLY A 61 -8.58 -14.86 -21.05
CA GLY A 61 -9.24 -13.56 -21.26
C GLY A 61 -10.68 -13.64 -21.78
N VAL A 62 -11.38 -14.77 -21.56
CA VAL A 62 -12.75 -15.03 -22.04
C VAL A 62 -13.79 -14.21 -21.29
#